data_AF-A0A354UB70-F1
#
_entry.id   AF-A0A354UB70-F1
#
_cell.length_a   1.000
_cell.length_b   1.000
_cell.length_c   1.000
_cell.angle_alpha   90.00
_cell.angle_beta   90.00
_cell.angle_gamma   90.00
#
_symmetry.space_group_name_H-M   'P 1'
#
loop_
_entity.id
_entity.type
_entity.pdbx_description
1 polymer ?
#
loop_
_entity_poly.entity_id
_entity_poly.type
_entity_poly.pdbx_seq_one_letter_code
_entity_poly.pdbx_strand_id
1 'polypeptide(L)'
;MAFTTRKSLLAKVRAGDEVSWSDFYTAYKPLIYLCGNDHGLSDAEKEELVQQVMTEIFRKDIIGKFDPENIPKDITFKYDPSKGRFRHYLRKIIRNHAIRIYRKRNEHVQLEDIENNPEISEDDSWNKVWDEEWRHHVLNMALAELKGRVQPETYVAFEMYAIQGRPVQDVAKFLNLSV
;
A
#
# COMPACT_ATOMS: atom_id res chain seq x y z
N MET A 1 -31.50 10.49 9.49
CA MET A 1 -30.64 9.32 9.16
C MET A 1 -29.20 9.81 9.16
N ALA A 2 -28.36 9.32 10.07
CA ALA A 2 -26.97 9.75 10.16
C ALA A 2 -26.18 9.07 9.02
N PHE A 3 -25.74 9.86 8.03
CA PHE A 3 -24.77 9.40 7.04
C PHE A 3 -23.45 9.18 7.79
N THR A 4 -23.23 7.95 8.27
CA THR A 4 -21.93 7.55 8.83
C THR A 4 -20.96 7.54 7.66
N THR A 5 -20.21 8.63 7.49
CA THR A 5 -19.13 8.70 6.51
C THR A 5 -18.18 7.55 6.83
N ARG A 6 -18.14 6.53 5.96
CA ARG A 6 -17.18 5.43 6.10
C ARG A 6 -15.80 6.09 6.19
N LYS A 7 -15.03 5.86 7.25
CA LYS A 7 -13.67 6.40 7.31
C LYS A 7 -12.84 5.68 6.24
N SER A 8 -12.00 6.44 5.53
CA SER A 8 -11.01 5.84 4.63
C SER A 8 -10.12 4.88 5.40
N LEU A 9 -9.54 3.88 4.73
CA LEU A 9 -8.67 2.90 5.38
C LEU A 9 -7.54 3.59 6.16
N LEU A 10 -6.91 4.60 5.57
CA LEU A 10 -5.86 5.37 6.23
C LEU A 10 -6.40 6.19 7.42
N ALA A 11 -7.62 6.71 7.34
CA ALA A 11 -8.25 7.40 8.47
C ALA A 11 -8.56 6.43 9.61
N LYS A 12 -9.02 5.20 9.31
CA LYS A 12 -9.17 4.13 10.31
C LYS A 12 -7.84 3.83 10.99
N VAL A 13 -6.78 3.60 10.20
CA VAL A 13 -5.44 3.33 10.73
C VAL A 13 -4.93 4.48 11.61
N ARG A 14 -5.14 5.75 11.20
CA ARG A 14 -4.74 6.93 12.00
C ARG A 14 -5.55 7.10 13.27
N ALA A 15 -6.84 6.78 13.24
CA ALA A 15 -7.71 6.80 14.41
C ALA A 15 -7.45 5.62 15.37
N GLY A 16 -6.62 4.65 14.95
CA GLY A 16 -6.47 3.40 15.67
C GLY A 16 -7.75 2.58 15.67
N ASP A 17 -8.57 2.70 14.63
CA ASP A 17 -9.74 1.84 14.43
C ASP A 17 -9.29 0.45 13.92
N GLU A 18 -10.15 -0.54 14.08
CA GLU A 18 -9.92 -1.87 13.55
C GLU A 18 -9.98 -1.91 12.01
N VAL A 19 -8.98 -2.54 11.42
CA VAL A 19 -8.84 -2.77 9.98
C VAL A 19 -8.88 -4.26 9.70
N SER A 20 -9.79 -4.70 8.83
CA SER A 20 -9.85 -6.11 8.43
C SER A 20 -8.65 -6.50 7.58
N TRP A 21 -8.33 -7.80 7.60
CA TRP A 21 -7.30 -8.37 6.73
C TRP A 21 -7.52 -8.06 5.25
N SER A 22 -8.75 -8.22 4.75
CA SER A 22 -9.10 -8.03 3.33
C SER A 22 -8.91 -6.60 2.86
N ASP A 23 -9.31 -5.63 3.69
CA ASP A 23 -9.21 -4.21 3.37
C ASP A 23 -7.73 -3.81 3.33
N PHE A 24 -6.93 -4.30 4.29
CA PHE A 24 -5.49 -4.05 4.31
C PHE A 24 -4.78 -4.70 3.13
N TYR A 25 -5.08 -5.96 2.83
CA TYR A 25 -4.46 -6.71 1.73
C TYR A 25 -4.73 -6.04 0.39
N THR A 26 -6.00 -5.77 0.09
CA THR A 26 -6.41 -5.12 -1.16
C THR A 26 -5.76 -3.75 -1.32
N ALA A 27 -5.69 -2.99 -0.23
CA ALA A 27 -5.08 -1.67 -0.25
C ALA A 27 -3.56 -1.75 -0.44
N TYR A 28 -2.84 -2.51 0.38
CA TYR A 28 -1.38 -2.40 0.46
C TYR A 28 -0.61 -3.43 -0.38
N LYS A 29 -1.23 -4.48 -0.93
CA LYS A 29 -0.57 -5.45 -1.83
C LYS A 29 0.21 -4.74 -2.96
N PRO A 30 -0.37 -3.77 -3.71
CA PRO A 30 0.36 -3.12 -4.80
C PRO A 30 1.62 -2.39 -4.34
N LEU A 31 1.57 -1.74 -3.17
CA LEU A 31 2.71 -1.03 -2.60
C LEU A 31 3.82 -1.98 -2.13
N ILE A 32 3.44 -3.12 -1.55
CA ILE A 32 4.40 -4.17 -1.14
C ILE A 32 5.08 -4.76 -2.38
N TYR A 33 4.32 -5.01 -3.45
CA TYR A 33 4.82 -5.51 -4.73
C TYR A 33 5.84 -4.58 -5.35
N LEU A 34 5.54 -3.29 -5.36
CA LEU A 34 6.44 -2.27 -5.88
C LEU A 34 7.76 -2.27 -5.13
N CYS A 35 7.73 -2.31 -3.80
CA CYS A 35 8.94 -2.43 -3.00
C CYS A 35 9.71 -3.71 -3.29
N GLY A 36 9.03 -4.82 -3.57
CA GLY A 36 9.67 -6.07 -3.99
C GLY A 36 10.38 -5.93 -5.34
N ASN A 37 9.80 -5.18 -6.29
CA ASN A 37 10.47 -4.84 -7.55
C ASN A 37 11.75 -4.04 -7.30
N ASP A 38 11.68 -3.03 -6.44
CA ASP A 38 12.83 -2.17 -6.11
C ASP A 38 14.00 -2.96 -5.50
N HIS A 39 13.71 -4.07 -4.83
CA HIS A 39 14.71 -4.97 -4.25
C HIS A 39 15.09 -6.14 -5.16
N GLY A 40 14.63 -6.16 -6.41
CA GLY A 40 14.98 -7.21 -7.38
C GLY A 40 14.46 -8.60 -7.00
N LEU A 41 13.31 -8.66 -6.34
CA LEU A 41 12.62 -9.91 -6.03
C LEU A 41 11.89 -10.45 -7.26
N SER A 42 11.87 -11.77 -7.41
CA SER A 42 11.04 -12.49 -8.38
C SER A 42 9.55 -12.44 -7.98
N ASP A 43 8.65 -12.82 -8.89
CA ASP A 43 7.21 -12.78 -8.61
C ASP A 43 6.80 -13.73 -7.47
N ALA A 44 7.44 -14.89 -7.37
CA ALA A 44 7.23 -15.82 -6.25
C ALA A 44 7.69 -15.21 -4.91
N GLU A 45 8.82 -14.53 -4.92
CA GLU A 45 9.37 -13.83 -3.74
C GLU A 45 8.53 -12.60 -3.35
N LYS A 46 7.88 -11.94 -4.32
CA LYS A 46 6.93 -10.85 -4.04
C LYS A 46 5.66 -11.36 -3.36
N GLU A 47 5.13 -12.50 -3.81
CA GLU A 47 4.03 -13.15 -3.09
C GLU A 47 4.50 -13.49 -1.67
N GLU A 48 5.65 -14.15 -1.49
CA GLU A 48 6.22 -14.45 -0.17
C GLU A 48 6.37 -13.19 0.70
N LEU A 49 6.85 -12.08 0.13
CA LEU A 49 6.97 -10.79 0.81
C LEU A 49 5.62 -10.30 1.32
N VAL A 50 4.57 -10.37 0.50
CA VAL A 50 3.22 -10.01 0.94
C VAL A 50 2.77 -10.91 2.09
N GLN A 51 3.00 -12.22 2.00
CA GLN A 51 2.65 -13.14 3.09
C GLN A 51 3.34 -12.77 4.40
N GLN A 52 4.65 -12.53 4.36
CA GLN A 52 5.45 -12.19 5.55
C GLN A 52 5.02 -10.85 6.17
N VAL A 53 4.77 -9.83 5.34
CA VAL A 53 4.28 -8.51 5.79
C VAL A 53 2.90 -8.64 6.43
N MET A 54 1.96 -9.35 5.79
CA MET A 54 0.62 -9.55 6.34
C MET A 54 0.67 -10.31 7.66
N THR A 55 1.50 -11.34 7.76
CA THR A 55 1.67 -12.14 8.99
C THR A 55 2.22 -11.30 10.14
N GLU A 56 3.20 -10.43 9.88
CA GLU A 56 3.75 -9.53 10.90
C GLU A 56 2.74 -8.46 11.33
N ILE A 57 2.03 -7.82 10.39
CA ILE A 57 1.05 -6.77 10.69
C ILE A 57 -0.08 -7.31 11.58
N PHE A 58 -0.62 -8.47 11.22
CA PHE A 58 -1.71 -9.10 11.96
C PHE A 58 -1.23 -9.92 13.15
N ARG A 59 0.10 -9.95 13.41
CA ARG A 59 0.78 -10.59 14.57
C ARG A 59 0.24 -11.97 14.89
N LYS A 60 0.23 -12.85 13.89
CA LYS A 60 -0.49 -14.10 14.03
C LYS A 60 0.27 -15.27 13.41
N ASP A 61 0.71 -16.15 14.30
CA ASP A 61 0.92 -17.58 14.07
C ASP A 61 -0.38 -18.30 13.58
N ILE A 62 -1.48 -17.57 13.35
CA ILE A 62 -2.83 -18.06 13.00
C ILE A 62 -2.96 -18.39 11.50
N ILE A 63 -1.95 -18.05 10.70
CA ILE A 63 -1.93 -18.37 9.27
C ILE A 63 -0.96 -19.55 9.07
N GLY A 64 -1.35 -20.73 9.57
CA GLY A 64 -0.57 -21.97 9.38
C GLY A 64 -0.42 -22.36 7.89
N LYS A 65 -1.24 -21.78 7.02
CA LYS A 65 -1.10 -21.73 5.56
C LYS A 65 -1.67 -20.38 5.11
N PHE A 66 -0.87 -19.56 4.43
CA PHE A 66 -1.35 -18.31 3.85
C PHE A 66 -2.35 -18.62 2.74
N ASP A 67 -3.63 -18.49 3.08
CA ASP A 67 -4.74 -18.66 2.15
C ASP A 67 -5.61 -17.39 2.21
N PRO A 68 -5.41 -16.44 1.27
CA PRO A 68 -6.20 -15.22 1.17
C PRO A 68 -7.72 -15.44 1.11
N GLU A 69 -8.17 -16.59 0.62
CA GLU A 69 -9.60 -16.87 0.42
C GLU A 69 -10.28 -17.39 1.69
N ASN A 70 -9.51 -17.91 2.65
CA ASN A 70 -10.02 -18.59 3.84
C ASN A 70 -9.58 -17.93 5.16
N ILE A 71 -9.59 -16.60 5.22
CA ILE A 71 -9.18 -15.85 6.41
C ILE A 71 -10.39 -15.51 7.29
N PRO A 72 -10.37 -15.87 8.59
CA PRO A 72 -11.45 -15.52 9.52
C PRO A 72 -11.71 -14.00 9.57
N LYS A 73 -12.99 -13.61 9.52
CA LYS A 73 -13.41 -12.20 9.43
C LYS A 73 -13.14 -11.39 10.72
N ASP A 74 -12.88 -12.06 11.82
CA ASP A 74 -12.51 -11.49 13.12
C ASP A 74 -11.03 -11.08 13.19
N ILE A 75 -10.22 -11.42 12.17
CA ILE A 75 -8.83 -10.98 12.11
C ILE A 75 -8.78 -9.49 11.74
N THR A 76 -8.51 -8.68 12.76
CA THR A 76 -8.35 -7.24 12.62
C THR A 76 -6.97 -6.78 13.09
N PHE A 77 -6.52 -5.69 12.48
CA PHE A 77 -5.31 -4.96 12.84
C PHE A 77 -5.71 -3.61 13.43
N LYS A 78 -5.05 -3.26 14.54
CA LYS A 78 -5.19 -1.96 15.19
C LYS A 78 -3.82 -1.32 15.30
N TYR A 79 -3.59 -0.25 14.52
CA TYR A 79 -2.36 0.51 14.63
C TYR A 79 -2.40 1.39 15.88
N ASP A 80 -1.26 1.50 16.56
CA ASP A 80 -1.07 2.38 17.70
C ASP A 80 -0.33 3.65 17.23
N PRO A 81 -1.02 4.80 17.11
CA PRO A 81 -0.41 6.04 16.62
C PRO A 81 0.73 6.56 17.50
N SER A 82 0.83 6.12 18.76
CA SER A 82 1.94 6.50 19.65
C SER A 82 3.29 5.95 19.19
N LYS A 83 3.28 4.91 18.35
CA LYS A 83 4.47 4.27 17.77
C LYS A 83 5.06 5.03 16.57
N GLY A 84 4.51 6.19 16.25
CA GLY A 84 4.96 7.06 15.16
C GLY A 84 4.03 7.02 13.95
N ARG A 85 4.55 7.43 12.79
CA ARG A 85 3.75 7.49 11.55
C ARG A 85 3.62 6.10 10.94
N PHE A 86 2.39 5.67 10.67
CA PHE A 86 2.10 4.38 10.05
C PHE A 86 2.91 4.11 8.77
N ARG A 87 3.13 5.14 7.93
CA ARG A 87 3.99 5.05 6.73
C ARG A 87 5.39 4.52 7.05
N HIS A 88 6.04 5.08 8.07
CA HIS A 88 7.40 4.69 8.42
C HIS A 88 7.44 3.29 9.05
N TYR A 89 6.41 2.96 9.82
CA TYR A 89 6.21 1.62 10.36
C TYR A 89 6.06 0.57 9.25
N LEU A 90 5.14 0.79 8.30
CA LEU A 90 4.92 -0.14 7.19
C LEU A 90 6.15 -0.27 6.30
N ARG A 91 6.80 0.85 5.97
CA ARG A 91 8.06 0.88 5.22
C ARG A 91 9.12 -0.02 5.85
N LYS A 92 9.30 0.10 7.18
CA LYS A 92 10.30 -0.67 7.92
C LYS A 92 10.01 -2.17 7.82
N ILE A 93 8.76 -2.57 7.98
CA ILE A 93 8.35 -3.98 7.88
C ILE A 93 8.62 -4.54 6.49
N ILE A 94 8.16 -3.85 5.44
CA ILE A 94 8.31 -4.32 4.05
C ILE A 94 9.78 -4.42 3.68
N ARG A 95 10.59 -3.39 3.96
CA ARG A 95 12.04 -3.40 3.67
C ARG A 95 12.74 -4.55 4.41
N ASN A 96 12.46 -4.74 5.69
CA ASN A 96 13.11 -5.78 6.47
C ASN A 96 12.84 -7.19 5.91
N HIS A 97 11.61 -7.47 5.49
CA HIS A 97 11.28 -8.74 4.86
C HIS A 97 11.84 -8.88 3.45
N ALA A 98 11.81 -7.81 2.64
CA ALA A 98 12.37 -7.84 1.29
C ALA A 98 13.88 -8.16 1.34
N ILE A 99 14.62 -7.51 2.25
CA ILE A 99 16.05 -7.79 2.48
C ILE A 99 16.27 -9.22 2.96
N ARG A 100 15.41 -9.73 3.85
CA ARG A 100 15.52 -11.11 4.36
C ARG A 100 15.34 -12.13 3.25
N ILE A 101 14.32 -11.96 2.40
CA ILE A 101 14.05 -12.85 1.26
C ILE A 101 15.22 -12.82 0.28
N TYR A 102 15.68 -11.62 -0.08
CA TYR A 102 16.85 -11.44 -0.95
C TYR A 102 18.11 -12.13 -0.39
N ARG A 103 18.39 -11.97 0.91
CA ARG A 103 19.54 -12.62 1.56
C ARG A 103 19.42 -14.14 1.56
N LYS A 104 18.24 -14.68 1.87
CA LYS A 104 17.99 -16.14 1.84
C LYS A 104 18.23 -16.72 0.44
N ARG A 105 17.88 -16.00 -0.62
CA ARG A 105 18.23 -16.39 -1.99
C ARG A 105 19.74 -16.46 -2.19
N ASN A 106 20.47 -15.45 -1.71
CA ASN A 106 21.91 -15.35 -1.91
C ASN A 106 22.73 -16.30 -0.99
N GLU A 107 22.22 -16.64 0.19
CA GLU A 107 22.83 -17.66 1.08
C GLU A 107 22.88 -19.04 0.41
N HIS A 108 21.93 -19.34 -0.47
CA HIS A 108 21.94 -20.57 -1.26
C HIS A 108 22.85 -20.49 -2.50
N VAL A 109 23.35 -19.30 -2.86
CA VAL A 109 24.00 -19.04 -4.16
C VAL A 109 25.51 -18.80 -4.06
N GLN A 110 26.12 -18.51 -2.89
CA GLN A 110 27.58 -18.26 -2.87
C GLN A 110 28.40 -18.81 -1.70
N LEU A 111 29.34 -19.69 -2.07
CA LEU A 111 30.66 -19.87 -1.47
C LEU A 111 31.75 -18.99 -2.14
N GLU A 112 31.43 -18.13 -3.12
CA GLU A 112 32.48 -17.49 -3.95
C GLU A 112 32.48 -15.96 -4.17
N ASP A 113 31.46 -15.14 -3.87
CA ASP A 113 31.62 -13.66 -3.97
C ASP A 113 31.15 -12.90 -2.71
N ILE A 114 31.97 -12.95 -1.66
CA ILE A 114 31.80 -12.11 -0.45
C ILE A 114 32.02 -10.60 -0.75
N GLU A 115 32.47 -10.23 -1.94
CA GLU A 115 32.78 -8.83 -2.31
C GLU A 115 31.62 -8.03 -2.93
N ASN A 116 30.50 -8.65 -3.30
CA ASN A 116 29.31 -7.94 -3.80
C ASN A 116 28.17 -7.98 -2.78
N ASN A 117 28.46 -7.63 -1.53
CA ASN A 117 27.43 -7.18 -0.62
C ASN A 117 26.97 -5.81 -1.14
N PRO A 118 25.72 -5.63 -1.62
CA PRO A 118 25.20 -4.29 -1.65
C PRO A 118 25.16 -3.91 -0.17
N GLU A 119 26.06 -3.03 0.25
CA GLU A 119 25.72 -2.09 1.31
C GLU A 119 24.36 -1.54 0.89
N ILE A 120 23.31 -2.12 1.46
CA ILE A 120 21.94 -1.64 1.36
C ILE A 120 21.99 -0.35 2.15
N SER A 121 22.52 0.67 1.49
CA SER A 121 22.80 1.96 2.05
C SER A 121 21.52 2.41 2.77
N GLU A 122 21.70 3.09 3.88
CA GLU A 122 20.70 4.00 4.41
C GLU A 122 20.50 5.15 3.41
N ASP A 123 20.21 4.83 2.14
CA ASP A 123 20.16 5.79 1.08
C ASP A 123 18.91 6.63 1.27
N ASP A 124 19.14 7.91 1.51
CA ASP A 124 18.11 8.93 1.35
C ASP A 124 17.42 8.83 -0.02
N SER A 125 18.09 8.26 -1.03
CA SER A 125 17.50 7.94 -2.33
C SER A 125 16.30 6.99 -2.22
N TRP A 126 16.44 5.83 -1.56
CA TRP A 126 15.32 4.88 -1.41
C TRP A 126 14.20 5.46 -0.54
N ASN A 127 14.55 6.23 0.49
CA ASN A 127 13.56 6.91 1.32
C ASN A 127 12.72 7.91 0.52
N LYS A 128 13.33 8.63 -0.42
CA LYS A 128 12.64 9.59 -1.30
C LYS A 128 11.73 8.88 -2.29
N VAL A 129 12.21 7.82 -2.95
CA VAL A 129 11.41 7.00 -3.87
C VAL A 129 10.21 6.42 -3.13
N TRP A 130 10.42 5.80 -1.97
CA TRP A 130 9.34 5.29 -1.13
C TRP A 130 8.32 6.35 -0.75
N ASP A 131 8.79 7.55 -0.38
CA ASP A 131 7.90 8.63 0.04
C ASP A 131 6.99 9.11 -1.09
N GLU A 132 7.49 9.11 -2.33
CA GLU A 132 6.70 9.46 -3.52
C GLU A 132 5.73 8.34 -3.89
N GLU A 133 6.20 7.09 -3.91
CA GLU A 133 5.34 5.93 -4.17
C GLU A 133 4.22 5.81 -3.14
N TRP A 134 4.53 6.09 -1.86
CA TRP A 134 3.51 6.18 -0.82
C TRP A 134 2.48 7.27 -1.12
N ARG A 135 2.90 8.46 -1.57
CA ARG A 135 1.96 9.56 -1.88
C ARG A 135 1.07 9.20 -3.05
N HIS A 136 1.64 8.68 -4.13
CA HIS A 136 0.88 8.20 -5.28
C HIS A 136 -0.11 7.11 -4.88
N HIS A 137 0.34 6.15 -4.07
CA HIS A 137 -0.50 5.08 -3.57
C HIS A 137 -1.69 5.60 -2.73
N VAL A 138 -1.43 6.49 -1.77
CA VAL A 138 -2.48 7.11 -0.95
C VAL A 138 -3.43 7.96 -1.78
N LEU A 139 -2.93 8.70 -2.78
CA LEU A 139 -3.75 9.46 -3.70
C LEU A 139 -4.67 8.54 -4.50
N ASN A 140 -4.14 7.46 -5.08
CA ASN A 140 -4.91 6.50 -5.86
C ASN A 140 -6.01 5.83 -5.02
N MET A 141 -5.71 5.46 -3.76
CA MET A 141 -6.72 4.98 -2.83
C MET A 141 -7.81 6.01 -2.57
N ALA A 142 -7.44 7.28 -2.35
CA ALA A 142 -8.39 8.36 -2.12
C ALA A 142 -9.27 8.63 -3.35
N LEU A 143 -8.70 8.57 -4.55
CA LEU A 143 -9.43 8.73 -5.81
C LEU A 143 -10.40 7.57 -6.06
N ALA A 144 -9.96 6.33 -5.83
CA ALA A 144 -10.81 5.15 -5.94
C ALA A 144 -11.99 5.22 -4.97
N GLU A 145 -11.74 5.67 -3.73
CA GLU A 145 -12.77 5.89 -2.73
C GLU A 145 -13.72 7.04 -3.11
N LEU A 146 -13.18 8.15 -3.63
CA LEU A 146 -13.98 9.28 -4.11
C LEU A 146 -14.91 8.85 -5.25
N LYS A 147 -14.41 8.06 -6.20
CA LYS A 147 -15.18 7.53 -7.33
C LYS A 147 -16.41 6.74 -6.90
N GLY A 148 -16.33 6.02 -5.78
CA GLY A 148 -17.45 5.27 -5.21
C GLY A 148 -18.45 6.10 -4.39
N ARG A 149 -18.14 7.38 -4.10
CA ARG A 149 -18.95 8.25 -3.23
C ARG A 149 -19.73 9.33 -3.95
N VAL A 150 -19.29 9.72 -5.15
CA VAL A 150 -19.90 10.78 -5.94
C VAL A 150 -20.59 10.19 -7.18
N GLN A 151 -21.47 10.97 -7.79
CA GLN A 151 -22.07 10.57 -9.06
C GLN A 151 -20.99 10.47 -10.15
N PRO A 152 -21.10 9.51 -11.09
CA PRO A 152 -20.12 9.31 -12.16
C PRO A 152 -19.80 10.61 -12.92
N GLU A 153 -20.82 11.41 -13.24
CA GLU A 153 -20.69 12.67 -13.96
C GLU A 153 -19.89 13.71 -13.15
N THR A 154 -20.12 13.77 -11.84
CA THR A 154 -19.35 14.65 -10.93
C THR A 154 -17.90 14.19 -10.82
N TYR A 155 -17.64 12.89 -10.78
CA TYR A 155 -16.28 12.36 -10.76
C TYR A 155 -15.54 12.70 -12.06
N VAL A 156 -16.17 12.51 -13.22
CA VAL A 156 -15.59 12.82 -14.53
C VAL A 156 -15.30 14.32 -14.64
N ALA A 157 -16.21 15.19 -14.18
CA ALA A 157 -15.98 16.64 -14.13
C ALA A 157 -14.75 16.98 -13.30
N PHE A 158 -14.66 16.41 -12.09
CA PHE A 158 -13.52 16.58 -11.19
C PHE A 158 -12.21 16.07 -11.82
N GLU A 159 -12.21 14.88 -12.42
CA GLU A 159 -11.03 14.29 -13.03
C GLU A 159 -10.52 15.14 -14.20
N MET A 160 -11.42 15.57 -15.09
CA MET A 160 -11.05 16.41 -16.22
C MET A 160 -10.52 17.78 -15.77
N TYR A 161 -11.13 18.40 -14.77
CA TYR A 161 -10.73 19.71 -14.29
C TYR A 161 -9.48 19.66 -13.40
N ALA A 162 -9.53 18.92 -12.30
CA ALA A 162 -8.55 18.97 -11.23
C ALA A 162 -7.34 18.05 -11.46
N ILE A 163 -7.51 16.93 -12.18
CA ILE A 163 -6.41 15.98 -12.44
C ILE A 163 -5.78 16.26 -13.80
N GLN A 164 -6.60 16.44 -14.85
CA GLN A 164 -6.10 16.66 -16.21
C GLN A 164 -5.85 18.13 -16.54
N GLY A 165 -6.25 19.07 -15.67
CA GLY A 165 -6.03 20.50 -15.85
C GLY A 165 -6.84 21.12 -17.00
N ARG A 166 -7.95 20.49 -17.41
CA ARG A 166 -8.77 21.02 -18.51
C ARG A 166 -9.54 22.27 -18.08
N PRO A 167 -9.71 23.28 -18.97
CA PRO A 167 -10.50 24.47 -18.67
C PRO A 167 -11.96 24.13 -18.30
N VAL A 168 -12.53 24.85 -17.32
CA VAL A 168 -13.92 24.62 -16.85
C VAL A 168 -14.93 24.65 -18.00
N GLN A 169 -14.74 25.55 -18.96
CA GLN A 169 -15.62 25.67 -20.13
C GLN A 169 -15.60 24.42 -21.01
N ASP A 170 -14.44 23.78 -21.18
CA ASP A 170 -14.31 22.57 -21.99
C ASP A 170 -14.89 21.35 -21.27
N VAL A 171 -14.70 21.28 -19.96
CA VAL A 171 -15.31 20.25 -19.10
C VAL A 171 -16.84 20.35 -19.13
N ALA A 172 -17.38 21.56 -18.97
CA ALA A 172 -18.82 21.79 -18.97
C ALA A 172 -19.46 21.49 -20.33
N LYS A 173 -18.82 21.90 -21.43
CA LYS A 173 -19.26 21.53 -22.79
C LYS A 173 -19.24 20.02 -23.01
N PHE A 174 -18.18 19.34 -22.57
CA PHE A 174 -18.05 17.89 -22.74
C PHE A 174 -19.11 17.11 -21.94
N LEU A 175 -19.47 17.60 -20.75
CA LEU A 175 -20.44 16.96 -19.86
C LEU A 175 -21.87 17.51 -19.98
N ASN A 176 -22.14 18.42 -20.94
CA ASN A 176 -23.42 19.13 -21.07
C ASN A 176 -23.90 19.79 -19.75
N LEU A 177 -22.96 20.37 -18.99
CA LEU A 177 -23.24 21.12 -17.77
C LEU A 177 -23.31 22.62 -18.08
N SER A 178 -24.14 23.38 -17.35
CA SER A 178 -24.09 24.84 -17.39
C SER A 178 -22.93 25.35 -16.54
N VAL A 179 -22.16 26.31 -17.06
CA VAL A 179 -21.10 27.04 -16.33
C VAL A 179 -21.70 28.21 -15.57
#